data_AF-A0A2U9SYD5-F1
#
_entry.id   AF-A0A2U9SYD5-F1
#
_cell.length_a   1.000
_cell.length_b   1.000
_cell.length_c   1.000
_cell.angle_alpha   90.00
_cell.angle_beta   90.00
_cell.angle_gamma   90.00
#
_symmetry.space_group_name_H-M   'P 1'
#
loop_
_entity.id
_entity.type
_entity.pdbx_description
1 polymer ?
#
loop_
_entity_poly.entity_id
_entity_poly.type
_entity_poly.pdbx_seq_one_letter_code
_entity_poly.pdbx_strand_id
1 'polypeptide(L)'
;MTVQELEKLMRSLFDDDSLDVFGETGYSLSFVVPGKVKDVKAALLARTDPAGWDGEAGHWFYRCDDEDWALYLRSIPHAVSCIATVQSLHALHMQRHLEASAVTPEQQASYDAEEAQRQQEAEARHERDTRTEPLAPLGGPFHTDGERVWARIGSGHRYRALNNFDLGSFRHLVDNFAVDASGLRYYASGAAFGYDDEGEGLITDGDAATLESLGGDWYRDARQAYYFGPDIYDRGEWHLTVVKADVASLTHIGGAYARDAKHLFCAGVRKRGIADPARVVSLGYRYARLGAQILYDGKIVTKPGGIDVETARAVFHDVLVDDDGHVLWGQSYRKPLPGIDAKSLRFLTRFYAVDDHRVYYRTNTNLAVCDGVDRASVDVVSSMSIRDKHGLIDLGYPDGVVRVPDSSTQS
;
A
#
# COMPACT_ATOMS: atom_id res chain seq x y z
N MET A 1 -8.19 11.83 -47.88
CA MET A 1 -8.74 10.46 -48.07
C MET A 1 -10.09 10.36 -47.33
N THR A 2 -11.03 9.51 -47.76
CA THR A 2 -12.26 9.18 -47.01
C THR A 2 -12.13 7.85 -46.27
N VAL A 3 -12.97 7.58 -45.26
CA VAL A 3 -12.96 6.29 -44.54
C VAL A 3 -13.25 5.11 -45.46
N GLN A 4 -14.13 5.27 -46.46
CA GLN A 4 -14.40 4.24 -47.46
C GLN A 4 -13.21 3.97 -48.39
N GLU A 5 -12.45 5.01 -48.75
CA GLU A 5 -11.20 4.85 -49.50
C GLU A 5 -10.12 4.18 -48.66
N LEU A 6 -10.05 4.50 -47.36
CA LEU A 6 -9.16 3.87 -46.40
C LEU A 6 -9.48 2.37 -46.24
N GLU A 7 -10.76 1.99 -46.18
CA GLU A 7 -11.16 0.58 -46.10
C GLU A 7 -10.69 -0.21 -47.32
N LYS A 8 -10.92 0.34 -48.53
CA LYS A 8 -10.44 -0.26 -49.79
C LYS A 8 -8.92 -0.40 -49.81
N LEU A 9 -8.22 0.62 -49.31
CA LEU A 9 -6.77 0.59 -49.18
C LEU A 9 -6.32 -0.51 -48.19
N MET A 10 -6.98 -0.68 -47.05
CA MET A 10 -6.64 -1.75 -46.09
C MET A 10 -6.86 -3.14 -46.68
N ARG A 11 -7.99 -3.37 -47.37
CA ARG A 11 -8.24 -4.64 -48.09
C ARG A 11 -7.14 -4.95 -49.11
N SER A 12 -6.71 -3.95 -49.87
CA SER A 12 -5.61 -4.09 -50.81
C SER A 12 -4.24 -4.31 -50.14
N LEU A 13 -3.91 -3.55 -49.09
CA LEU A 13 -2.62 -3.63 -48.40
C LEU A 13 -2.40 -4.95 -47.68
N PHE A 14 -3.47 -5.51 -47.09
CA PHE A 14 -3.44 -6.80 -46.42
C PHE A 14 -3.72 -7.97 -47.37
N ASP A 15 -4.10 -7.71 -48.63
CA ASP A 15 -4.44 -8.73 -49.64
C ASP A 15 -5.54 -9.67 -49.13
N ASP A 16 -6.57 -9.06 -48.52
CA ASP A 16 -7.70 -9.73 -47.91
C ASP A 16 -8.99 -8.92 -48.14
N ASP A 17 -9.71 -9.30 -49.21
CA ASP A 17 -11.01 -8.74 -49.54
C ASP A 17 -12.09 -9.05 -48.50
N SER A 18 -11.84 -10.01 -47.60
CA SER A 18 -12.76 -10.46 -46.55
C SER A 18 -12.47 -9.89 -45.16
N LEU A 19 -11.56 -8.91 -45.04
CA LEU A 19 -11.26 -8.21 -43.78
C LEU A 19 -12.52 -7.82 -43.02
N ASP A 20 -12.63 -8.30 -41.79
CA ASP A 20 -13.74 -8.02 -40.90
C ASP A 20 -13.46 -6.77 -40.06
N VAL A 21 -14.16 -5.68 -40.38
CA VAL A 21 -14.05 -4.40 -39.68
C VAL A 21 -15.10 -4.34 -38.58
N PHE A 22 -14.68 -4.32 -37.32
CA PHE A 22 -15.58 -4.32 -36.16
C PHE A 22 -15.70 -2.97 -35.45
N GLY A 23 -14.94 -1.96 -35.87
CA GLY A 23 -15.05 -0.61 -35.33
C GLY A 23 -14.81 0.42 -36.41
N GLU A 24 -15.83 1.22 -36.73
CA GLU A 24 -15.71 2.38 -37.59
C GLU A 24 -16.05 3.63 -36.78
N THR A 25 -15.09 4.54 -36.69
CA THR A 25 -15.39 5.93 -36.35
C THR A 25 -15.36 6.72 -37.65
N GLY A 26 -16.05 7.86 -37.74
CA GLY A 26 -16.04 8.70 -38.94
C GLY A 26 -14.66 9.23 -39.41
N TYR A 27 -13.56 8.72 -38.84
CA TYR A 27 -12.17 8.98 -39.18
C TYR A 27 -11.25 7.74 -39.08
N SER A 28 -11.70 6.58 -38.60
CA SER A 28 -10.84 5.39 -38.42
C SER A 28 -11.59 4.06 -38.55
N LEU A 29 -10.84 3.00 -38.85
CA LEU A 29 -11.30 1.62 -38.99
C LEU A 29 -10.45 0.71 -38.09
N SER A 30 -11.12 -0.16 -37.35
CA SER A 30 -10.51 -1.16 -36.47
C SER A 30 -10.84 -2.56 -36.97
N PHE A 31 -9.79 -3.37 -37.11
CA PHE A 31 -9.88 -4.75 -37.59
C PHE A 31 -8.77 -5.59 -36.96
N VAL A 32 -8.85 -6.91 -37.15
CA VAL A 32 -7.86 -7.85 -36.63
C VAL A 32 -7.38 -8.75 -37.75
N VAL A 33 -6.08 -9.01 -37.79
CA VAL A 33 -5.47 -9.96 -38.72
C VAL A 33 -4.78 -11.09 -37.96
N PRO A 34 -4.85 -12.35 -38.43
CA PRO A 34 -4.20 -13.47 -37.77
C PRO A 34 -2.66 -13.37 -37.87
N GLY A 35 -1.98 -13.92 -36.86
CA GLY A 35 -0.52 -14.07 -36.88
C GLY A 35 0.24 -13.17 -35.90
N LYS A 36 1.56 -13.09 -36.06
CA LYS A 36 2.43 -12.28 -35.20
C LYS A 36 2.67 -10.92 -35.82
N VAL A 37 2.68 -9.88 -34.98
CA VAL A 37 2.87 -8.48 -35.41
C VAL A 37 4.14 -8.24 -36.23
N LYS A 38 5.22 -8.98 -35.96
CA LYS A 38 6.47 -8.89 -36.73
C LYS A 38 6.30 -9.38 -38.18
N ASP A 39 5.55 -10.46 -38.37
CA ASP A 39 5.34 -11.07 -39.68
C ASP A 39 4.40 -10.18 -40.51
N VAL A 40 3.34 -9.66 -39.87
CA VAL A 40 2.41 -8.69 -40.49
C VAL A 40 3.15 -7.42 -40.91
N LYS A 41 3.98 -6.83 -40.04
CA LYS A 41 4.81 -5.66 -40.39
C LYS A 41 5.75 -5.97 -41.56
N ALA A 42 6.41 -7.13 -41.56
CA ALA A 42 7.33 -7.51 -42.62
C ALA A 42 6.62 -7.61 -43.99
N ALA A 43 5.39 -8.15 -44.02
CA ALA A 43 4.58 -8.19 -45.23
C ALA A 43 4.18 -6.78 -45.71
N LEU A 44 3.79 -5.90 -44.78
CA LEU A 44 3.41 -4.53 -45.11
C LEU A 44 4.59 -3.68 -45.59
N LEU A 45 5.81 -3.90 -45.08
CA LEU A 45 7.03 -3.22 -45.55
C LEU A 45 7.32 -3.44 -47.04
N ALA A 46 6.83 -4.53 -47.64
CA ALA A 46 6.96 -4.76 -49.08
C ALA A 46 6.00 -3.91 -49.93
N ARG A 47 5.00 -3.29 -49.30
CA ARG A 47 3.87 -2.58 -49.94
C ARG A 47 3.72 -1.13 -49.46
N THR A 48 4.60 -0.68 -48.57
CA THR A 48 4.58 0.65 -47.95
C THR A 48 5.99 1.25 -47.94
N ASP A 49 6.10 2.56 -47.77
CA ASP A 49 7.40 3.23 -47.65
C ASP A 49 8.06 2.86 -46.30
N PRO A 50 9.26 2.27 -46.27
CA PRO A 50 9.98 1.99 -45.02
C PRO A 50 10.18 3.22 -44.14
N ALA A 51 10.30 4.42 -44.70
CA ALA A 51 10.50 5.65 -43.94
C ALA A 51 9.26 6.09 -43.13
N GLY A 52 8.07 5.60 -43.49
CA GLY A 52 6.82 5.90 -42.79
C GLY A 52 6.60 5.08 -41.51
N TRP A 53 7.46 4.10 -41.21
CA TRP A 53 7.31 3.21 -40.06
C TRP A 53 8.09 3.68 -38.82
N ASP A 54 7.42 3.68 -37.67
CA ASP A 54 7.98 3.97 -36.35
C ASP A 54 7.40 3.03 -35.28
N GLY A 55 7.94 3.09 -34.05
CA GLY A 55 7.47 2.36 -32.87
C GLY A 55 8.45 1.31 -32.33
N GLU A 56 8.06 0.66 -31.22
CA GLU A 56 8.88 -0.33 -30.52
C GLU A 56 8.08 -1.61 -30.20
N ALA A 57 8.82 -2.70 -29.92
CA ALA A 57 8.33 -4.08 -29.84
C ALA A 57 6.93 -4.25 -29.20
N GLY A 58 5.92 -4.47 -30.06
CA GLY A 58 4.53 -4.74 -29.67
C GLY A 58 3.54 -3.68 -30.15
N HIS A 59 4.04 -2.48 -30.50
CA HIS A 59 3.29 -1.32 -30.96
C HIS A 59 4.01 -0.68 -32.16
N TRP A 60 3.44 -0.80 -33.36
CA TRP A 60 4.00 -0.20 -34.57
C TRP A 60 3.06 0.82 -35.17
N PHE A 61 3.64 1.88 -35.72
CA PHE A 61 2.92 2.96 -36.36
C PHE A 61 3.47 3.13 -37.77
N TYR A 62 2.57 3.29 -38.72
CA TYR A 62 2.86 3.71 -40.07
C TYR A 62 2.14 5.02 -40.34
N ARG A 63 2.83 5.96 -40.98
CA ARG A 63 2.25 7.23 -41.43
C ARG A 63 2.56 7.46 -42.90
N CYS A 64 1.53 7.80 -43.65
CA CYS A 64 1.64 8.29 -45.02
C CYS A 64 0.97 9.66 -45.10
N ASP A 65 1.78 10.71 -45.03
CA ASP A 65 1.28 12.08 -45.04
C ASP A 65 0.76 12.49 -46.42
N ASP A 66 1.41 12.03 -47.49
CA ASP A 66 1.01 12.30 -48.88
C ASP A 66 -0.38 11.73 -49.23
N GLU A 67 -0.75 10.60 -48.64
CA GLU A 67 -2.04 9.94 -48.85
C GLU A 67 -3.04 10.15 -47.70
N ASP A 68 -2.66 10.93 -46.67
CA ASP A 68 -3.55 11.31 -45.56
C ASP A 68 -4.06 10.13 -44.71
N TRP A 69 -3.22 9.12 -44.45
CA TRP A 69 -3.59 8.01 -43.55
C TRP A 69 -2.44 7.51 -42.68
N ALA A 70 -2.82 6.84 -41.59
CA ALA A 70 -1.92 6.19 -40.66
C ALA A 70 -2.46 4.80 -40.29
N LEU A 71 -1.57 3.89 -39.89
CA LEU A 71 -1.93 2.56 -39.43
C LEU A 71 -1.16 2.22 -38.17
N TYR A 72 -1.88 1.76 -37.17
CA TYR A 72 -1.35 1.27 -35.91
C TYR A 72 -1.54 -0.24 -35.82
N LEU A 73 -0.49 -0.93 -35.37
CA LEU A 73 -0.47 -2.37 -35.14
C LEU A 73 -0.14 -2.66 -33.68
N ARG A 74 -0.97 -3.48 -33.03
CA ARG A 74 -0.73 -3.98 -31.68
C ARG A 74 -0.82 -5.48 -31.63
N SER A 75 0.16 -6.11 -30.99
CA SER A 75 0.08 -7.56 -30.71
C SER A 75 -1.03 -7.86 -29.69
N ILE A 76 -1.90 -8.82 -30.01
CA ILE A 76 -2.85 -9.43 -29.08
C ILE A 76 -2.68 -10.96 -29.10
N PRO A 77 -3.25 -11.73 -28.16
CA PRO A 77 -3.13 -13.19 -28.20
C PRO A 77 -3.61 -13.76 -29.55
N HIS A 78 -2.71 -14.45 -30.24
CA HIS A 78 -2.92 -15.14 -31.53
C HIS A 78 -3.26 -14.26 -32.75
N ALA A 79 -3.21 -12.93 -32.63
CA ALA A 79 -3.54 -12.03 -33.72
C ALA A 79 -2.90 -10.63 -33.56
N VAL A 80 -3.15 -9.75 -34.52
CA VAL A 80 -2.73 -8.34 -34.51
C VAL A 80 -3.96 -7.47 -34.61
N SER A 81 -4.13 -6.58 -33.63
CA SER A 81 -5.14 -5.52 -33.69
C SER A 81 -4.60 -4.37 -34.52
N CYS A 82 -5.39 -3.96 -35.51
CA CYS A 82 -5.06 -2.90 -36.46
C CYS A 82 -6.04 -1.75 -36.30
N ILE A 83 -5.52 -0.52 -36.28
CA ILE A 83 -6.34 0.69 -36.36
C ILE A 83 -5.79 1.54 -37.50
N ALA A 84 -6.56 1.67 -38.57
CA ALA A 84 -6.25 2.55 -39.69
C ALA A 84 -7.02 3.86 -39.52
N THR A 85 -6.37 5.00 -39.74
CA THR A 85 -6.95 6.31 -39.46
C THR A 85 -6.70 7.25 -40.62
N VAL A 86 -7.72 8.00 -41.05
CA VAL A 86 -7.58 9.15 -41.93
C VAL A 86 -7.07 10.33 -41.09
N GLN A 87 -5.87 10.82 -41.38
CA GLN A 87 -5.17 11.76 -40.49
C GLN A 87 -5.93 13.09 -40.36
N SER A 88 -6.39 13.65 -41.48
CA SER A 88 -7.13 14.91 -41.53
C SER A 88 -8.48 14.85 -40.79
N LEU A 89 -9.23 13.76 -40.94
CA LEU A 89 -10.51 13.57 -40.25
C LEU A 89 -10.32 13.37 -38.74
N HIS A 90 -9.26 12.66 -38.35
CA HIS A 90 -8.90 12.53 -36.94
C HIS A 90 -8.46 13.86 -36.34
N ALA A 91 -7.66 14.66 -37.06
CA ALA A 91 -7.28 16.00 -36.63
C ALA A 91 -8.50 16.92 -36.45
N LEU A 92 -9.46 16.88 -37.38
CA LEU A 92 -10.73 17.62 -37.26
C LEU A 92 -11.56 17.16 -36.06
N HIS A 93 -11.63 15.85 -35.81
CA HIS A 93 -12.30 15.31 -34.63
C HIS A 93 -11.63 15.79 -33.34
N MET A 94 -10.30 15.73 -33.25
CA MET A 94 -9.53 16.20 -32.11
C MET A 94 -9.71 17.71 -31.89
N GLN A 95 -9.72 18.51 -32.96
CA GLN A 95 -9.97 19.94 -32.88
C GLN A 95 -11.37 20.23 -32.32
N ARG A 96 -12.41 19.57 -32.84
CA ARG A 96 -13.77 19.70 -32.32
C ARG A 96 -13.88 19.30 -30.85
N HIS A 97 -13.15 18.24 -30.45
CA HIS A 97 -13.11 17.81 -29.06
C HIS A 97 -12.42 18.85 -28.17
N LEU A 98 -11.30 19.44 -28.63
CA LEU A 98 -10.59 20.50 -27.92
C LEU A 98 -11.45 21.77 -27.79
N GLU A 99 -12.14 22.17 -28.85
CA GLU A 99 -13.09 23.28 -28.84
C GLU A 99 -14.27 23.02 -27.89
N ALA A 100 -14.81 21.80 -27.88
CA ALA A 100 -15.88 21.40 -26.97
C ALA A 100 -15.42 21.27 -25.50
N SER A 101 -14.13 20.99 -25.27
CA SER A 101 -13.53 20.88 -23.94
C SER A 101 -12.92 22.20 -23.45
N ALA A 102 -12.99 23.27 -24.25
CA ALA A 102 -12.48 24.58 -23.88
C ALA A 102 -13.36 25.16 -22.77
N VAL A 103 -12.82 25.18 -21.56
CA VAL A 103 -13.43 25.82 -20.38
C VAL A 103 -13.42 27.34 -20.63
N THR A 104 -14.58 27.99 -20.53
CA THR A 104 -14.63 29.44 -20.66
C THR A 104 -13.96 30.12 -19.47
N PRO A 105 -13.45 31.36 -19.59
CA PRO A 105 -12.91 32.10 -18.44
C PRO A 105 -13.90 32.21 -17.28
N GLU A 106 -15.20 32.27 -17.57
CA GLU A 106 -16.27 32.30 -16.57
C GLU A 106 -16.42 30.96 -15.84
N GLN A 107 -16.32 29.83 -16.55
CA GLN A 107 -16.33 28.51 -15.95
C GLN A 107 -15.06 28.26 -15.11
N GLN A 108 -13.89 28.70 -15.60
CA GLN A 108 -12.66 28.60 -14.84
C GLN A 108 -12.73 29.42 -13.55
N ALA A 109 -13.23 30.66 -13.61
CA ALA A 109 -13.43 31.48 -12.42
C ALA A 109 -14.41 30.85 -11.43
N SER A 110 -15.44 30.14 -11.91
CA SER A 110 -16.36 29.37 -11.06
C SER A 110 -15.64 28.22 -10.35
N TYR A 111 -14.83 27.44 -11.08
CA TYR A 111 -14.06 26.34 -10.49
C TYR A 111 -13.05 26.84 -9.47
N ASP A 112 -12.34 27.92 -9.77
CA ASP A 112 -11.36 28.53 -8.85
C ASP A 112 -12.06 29.05 -7.59
N ALA A 113 -13.25 29.65 -7.72
CA ALA A 113 -14.05 30.10 -6.57
C ALA A 113 -14.55 28.93 -5.71
N GLU A 114 -15.01 27.84 -6.33
CA GLU A 114 -15.43 26.62 -5.62
C GLU A 114 -14.24 25.94 -4.92
N GLU A 115 -13.06 25.93 -5.54
CA GLU A 115 -11.84 25.40 -4.92
C GLU A 115 -11.37 26.28 -3.77
N ALA A 116 -11.38 27.61 -3.93
CA ALA A 116 -11.05 28.54 -2.85
C ALA A 116 -12.01 28.41 -1.66
N GLN A 117 -13.32 28.25 -1.93
CA GLN A 117 -14.30 28.00 -0.88
C GLN A 117 -14.02 26.66 -0.17
N ARG A 118 -13.78 25.58 -0.92
CA ARG A 118 -13.44 24.28 -0.34
C ARG A 118 -12.18 24.34 0.52
N GLN A 119 -11.17 25.09 0.08
CA GLN A 119 -9.94 25.28 0.84
C GLN A 119 -10.17 26.08 2.13
N GLN A 120 -10.93 27.17 2.05
CA GLN A 120 -11.27 27.98 3.23
C GLN A 120 -12.07 27.16 4.25
N GLU A 121 -13.03 26.37 3.80
CA GLU A 121 -13.79 25.46 4.66
C GLU A 121 -12.89 24.38 5.28
N ALA A 122 -11.95 23.82 4.52
CA ALA A 122 -11.00 22.84 5.02
C ALA A 122 -10.06 23.42 6.09
N GLU A 123 -9.54 24.64 5.88
CA GLU A 123 -8.69 25.34 6.84
C GLU A 123 -9.45 25.67 8.13
N ALA A 124 -10.65 26.25 8.02
CA ALA A 124 -11.50 26.55 9.18
C ALA A 124 -11.86 25.29 9.98
N ARG A 125 -12.11 24.16 9.31
CA ARG A 125 -12.31 22.86 9.97
C ARG A 125 -11.04 22.38 10.66
N HIS A 126 -9.87 22.48 10.01
CA HIS A 126 -8.60 22.08 10.59
C HIS A 126 -8.30 22.85 11.89
N GLU A 127 -8.47 24.17 11.89
CA GLU A 127 -8.26 25.01 13.08
C GLU A 127 -9.21 24.66 14.22
N ARG A 128 -10.47 24.35 13.92
CA ARG A 128 -11.47 23.99 14.95
C ARG A 128 -11.23 22.60 15.58
N ASP A 129 -10.73 21.66 14.79
CA ASP A 129 -10.71 20.23 15.11
C ASP A 129 -9.29 19.70 15.40
N THR A 130 -8.31 20.60 15.54
CA THR A 130 -6.96 20.28 16.01
C THR A 130 -6.56 21.18 17.18
N ARG A 131 -5.76 20.64 18.10
CA ARG A 131 -5.19 21.38 19.24
C ARG A 131 -3.74 21.00 19.46
N THR A 132 -2.97 21.94 19.99
CA THR A 132 -1.53 21.75 20.28
C THR A 132 -1.17 21.95 21.75
N GLU A 133 -2.12 22.47 22.53
CA GLU A 133 -2.04 22.67 23.95
C GLU A 133 -2.39 21.39 24.72
N PRO A 134 -1.80 21.16 25.91
CA PRO A 134 -2.11 20.00 26.74
C PRO A 134 -3.60 19.95 27.14
N LEU A 135 -4.22 18.79 26.98
CA LEU A 135 -5.61 18.51 27.37
C LEU A 135 -5.69 17.56 28.56
N ALA A 136 -6.82 17.56 29.27
CA ALA A 136 -7.03 16.67 30.41
C ALA A 136 -7.23 15.21 29.93
N PRO A 137 -6.60 14.20 30.55
CA PRO A 137 -6.71 12.82 30.10
C PRO A 137 -8.06 12.19 30.49
N LEU A 138 -8.62 11.38 29.58
CA LEU A 138 -9.80 10.54 29.82
C LEU A 138 -9.46 9.04 29.91
N GLY A 139 -8.20 8.66 29.68
CA GLY A 139 -7.71 7.28 29.63
C GLY A 139 -7.24 6.88 28.23
N GLY A 140 -6.23 6.01 28.14
CA GLY A 140 -5.63 5.60 26.86
C GLY A 140 -5.16 6.81 26.03
N PRO A 141 -5.48 6.87 24.71
CA PRO A 141 -5.16 8.02 23.86
C PRO A 141 -6.13 9.22 24.02
N PHE A 142 -7.19 9.08 24.81
CA PHE A 142 -8.32 10.01 24.84
C PHE A 142 -8.13 11.13 25.87
N HIS A 143 -8.58 12.33 25.49
CA HIS A 143 -8.44 13.57 26.24
C HIS A 143 -9.70 14.44 26.10
N THR A 144 -9.82 15.49 26.91
CA THR A 144 -10.93 16.45 26.84
C THR A 144 -10.48 17.89 27.07
N ASP A 145 -11.17 18.81 26.42
CA ASP A 145 -11.16 20.25 26.70
C ASP A 145 -12.36 20.70 27.56
N GLY A 146 -13.17 19.75 28.06
CA GLY A 146 -14.40 19.99 28.82
C GLY A 146 -15.66 20.04 27.96
N GLU A 147 -15.54 20.07 26.64
CA GLU A 147 -16.67 20.13 25.70
C GLU A 147 -16.69 18.93 24.76
N ARG A 148 -15.52 18.47 24.32
CA ARG A 148 -15.36 17.40 23.34
C ARG A 148 -14.42 16.31 23.83
N VAL A 149 -14.49 15.15 23.18
CA VAL A 149 -13.47 14.10 23.27
C VAL A 149 -12.43 14.36 22.19
N TRP A 150 -11.16 14.20 22.55
CA TRP A 150 -10.00 14.40 21.70
C TRP A 150 -9.12 13.17 21.74
N ALA A 151 -8.41 12.89 20.65
CA ALA A 151 -7.40 11.84 20.62
C ALA A 151 -6.03 12.41 20.26
N ARG A 152 -5.01 11.89 20.93
CA ARG A 152 -3.61 12.28 20.68
C ARG A 152 -3.15 11.74 19.33
N ILE A 153 -2.56 12.61 18.50
CA ILE A 153 -2.00 12.26 17.19
C ILE A 153 -0.47 12.38 17.21
N GLY A 154 0.22 11.25 17.10
CA GLY A 154 1.70 11.20 17.10
C GLY A 154 2.31 11.56 18.45
N SER A 155 3.51 12.15 18.43
CA SER A 155 4.25 12.58 19.61
C SER A 155 3.92 14.02 20.01
N GLY A 156 4.15 14.36 21.28
CA GLY A 156 3.91 15.71 21.81
C GLY A 156 2.43 16.02 22.07
N HIS A 157 2.07 17.30 22.14
CA HIS A 157 0.72 17.75 22.52
C HIS A 157 -0.19 17.98 21.32
N ARG A 158 -0.14 17.12 20.31
CA ARG A 158 -1.04 17.25 19.15
C ARG A 158 -2.29 16.40 19.35
N TYR A 159 -3.45 17.01 19.16
CA TYR A 159 -4.75 16.39 19.35
C TYR A 159 -5.66 16.62 18.15
N ARG A 160 -6.54 15.67 17.88
CA ARG A 160 -7.64 15.78 16.91
C ARG A 160 -8.97 15.54 17.62
N ALA A 161 -9.99 16.33 17.30
CA ALA A 161 -11.32 16.20 17.88
C ALA A 161 -12.01 14.92 17.38
N LEU A 162 -12.68 14.20 18.30
CA LEU A 162 -13.54 13.06 18.00
C LEU A 162 -15.00 13.53 18.07
N ASN A 163 -15.43 14.27 17.04
CA ASN A 163 -16.72 14.99 17.05
C ASN A 163 -17.96 14.09 17.20
N ASN A 164 -17.82 12.78 16.94
CA ASN A 164 -18.92 11.80 17.01
C ASN A 164 -18.98 11.04 18.35
N PHE A 165 -18.09 11.37 19.30
CA PHE A 165 -18.03 10.74 20.62
C PHE A 165 -18.77 11.61 21.63
N ASP A 166 -19.69 11.02 22.38
CA ASP A 166 -20.43 11.74 23.42
C ASP A 166 -19.61 11.84 24.71
N LEU A 167 -19.12 13.04 25.04
CA LEU A 167 -18.32 13.28 26.24
C LEU A 167 -19.08 12.94 27.53
N GLY A 168 -20.40 13.19 27.58
CA GLY A 168 -21.20 13.03 28.81
C GLY A 168 -21.31 11.58 29.29
N SER A 169 -21.28 10.62 28.37
CA SER A 169 -21.32 9.18 28.64
C SER A 169 -20.00 8.47 28.33
N PHE A 170 -18.97 9.20 27.92
CA PHE A 170 -17.69 8.63 27.52
C PHE A 170 -17.01 7.89 28.67
N ARG A 171 -16.52 6.69 28.38
CA ARG A 171 -15.63 5.93 29.26
C ARG A 171 -14.58 5.18 28.46
N HIS A 172 -13.32 5.39 28.80
CA HIS A 172 -12.22 4.56 28.27
C HIS A 172 -12.34 3.12 28.77
N LEU A 173 -12.02 2.16 27.89
CA LEU A 173 -12.03 0.73 28.21
C LEU A 173 -10.60 0.17 28.25
N VAL A 174 -10.03 -0.11 27.08
CA VAL A 174 -8.70 -0.73 26.92
C VAL A 174 -8.08 -0.20 25.64
N ASP A 175 -6.78 0.08 25.67
CA ASP A 175 -6.03 0.59 24.51
C ASP A 175 -6.78 1.73 23.81
N ASN A 176 -7.16 1.55 22.54
CA ASN A 176 -7.92 2.55 21.78
C ASN A 176 -9.45 2.33 21.76
N PHE A 177 -9.98 1.50 22.65
CA PHE A 177 -11.41 1.27 22.80
C PHE A 177 -12.00 2.15 23.90
N ALA A 178 -13.22 2.62 23.66
CA ALA A 178 -14.03 3.36 24.60
C ALA A 178 -15.50 2.97 24.44
N VAL A 179 -16.37 3.49 25.30
CA VAL A 179 -17.82 3.37 25.16
C VAL A 179 -18.45 4.72 25.40
N ASP A 180 -19.53 5.00 24.68
CA ASP A 180 -20.43 6.12 24.94
C ASP A 180 -21.89 5.66 24.81
N ALA A 181 -22.84 6.59 24.88
CA ALA A 181 -24.27 6.33 24.82
C ALA A 181 -24.71 5.64 23.51
N SER A 182 -23.91 5.74 22.45
CA SER A 182 -24.19 5.07 21.17
C SER A 182 -23.67 3.64 21.15
N GLY A 183 -22.72 3.29 22.01
CA GLY A 183 -22.20 1.93 22.14
C GLY A 183 -20.68 1.86 22.16
N LEU A 184 -20.15 0.71 21.77
CA LEU A 184 -18.72 0.45 21.75
C LEU A 184 -18.03 1.29 20.67
N ARG A 185 -16.95 1.97 21.04
CA ARG A 185 -16.16 2.85 20.18
C ARG A 185 -14.72 2.38 20.03
N TYR A 186 -14.11 2.67 18.89
CA TYR A 186 -12.70 2.43 18.60
C TYR A 186 -12.06 3.63 17.90
N TYR A 187 -10.79 3.90 18.23
CA TYR A 187 -9.98 4.92 17.57
C TYR A 187 -8.70 4.30 17.00
N ALA A 188 -8.48 4.32 15.68
CA ALA A 188 -7.18 3.88 15.15
C ALA A 188 -6.15 5.00 15.35
N SER A 189 -5.33 4.88 16.40
CA SER A 189 -4.20 5.75 16.64
C SER A 189 -3.30 5.87 15.40
N GLY A 190 -3.12 7.10 14.89
CA GLY A 190 -2.14 7.39 13.83
C GLY A 190 -2.59 7.14 12.39
N ALA A 191 -3.80 6.60 12.14
CA ALA A 191 -4.38 6.70 10.82
C ALA A 191 -4.72 8.18 10.57
N ALA A 192 -4.13 8.74 9.52
CA ALA A 192 -4.57 10.02 8.97
C ALA A 192 -5.93 9.78 8.33
N PHE A 193 -6.98 9.67 9.15
CA PHE A 193 -8.33 9.60 8.66
C PHE A 193 -8.62 10.89 7.89
N GLY A 194 -9.05 10.73 6.63
CA GLY A 194 -9.61 11.80 5.85
C GLY A 194 -10.80 12.41 6.59
N TYR A 195 -11.07 13.69 6.35
CA TYR A 195 -12.10 14.43 7.07
C TYR A 195 -13.55 14.03 6.71
N ASP A 196 -13.73 13.09 5.77
CA ASP A 196 -15.02 12.77 5.14
C ASP A 196 -15.71 11.51 5.69
N ASP A 197 -15.22 10.92 6.78
CA ASP A 197 -15.72 9.63 7.28
C ASP A 197 -16.67 9.80 8.48
N GLU A 198 -17.92 10.20 8.18
CA GLU A 198 -18.99 10.37 9.16
C GLU A 198 -19.45 9.02 9.74
N GLY A 199 -19.21 8.78 11.03
CA GLY A 199 -19.59 7.55 11.74
C GLY A 199 -18.42 6.69 12.24
N GLU A 200 -17.19 7.12 11.97
CA GLU A 200 -16.00 6.36 12.35
C GLU A 200 -15.90 6.05 13.84
N GLY A 201 -15.54 4.81 14.11
CA GLY A 201 -15.27 4.28 15.44
C GLY A 201 -16.43 3.56 16.10
N LEU A 202 -17.69 3.74 15.69
CA LEU A 202 -18.78 2.90 16.24
C LEU A 202 -18.61 1.44 15.80
N ILE A 203 -18.57 0.54 16.76
CA ILE A 203 -18.52 -0.90 16.48
C ILE A 203 -19.94 -1.47 16.52
N THR A 204 -20.44 -1.80 15.33
CA THR A 204 -21.74 -2.46 15.17
C THR A 204 -21.77 -3.79 15.93
N ASP A 205 -22.83 -3.97 16.73
CA ASP A 205 -23.10 -5.14 17.57
C ASP A 205 -22.07 -5.43 18.68
N GLY A 206 -21.07 -4.56 18.87
CA GLY A 206 -20.05 -4.71 19.91
C GLY A 206 -20.62 -4.68 21.32
N ASP A 207 -20.02 -5.46 22.22
CA ASP A 207 -20.37 -5.55 23.63
C ASP A 207 -19.28 -4.94 24.52
N ALA A 208 -19.45 -3.66 24.81
CA ALA A 208 -18.52 -2.91 25.65
C ALA A 208 -18.39 -3.46 27.09
N ALA A 209 -19.35 -4.23 27.59
CA ALA A 209 -19.31 -4.73 28.97
C ALA A 209 -18.36 -5.92 29.12
N THR A 210 -18.10 -6.66 28.03
CA THR A 210 -17.31 -7.90 28.04
C THR A 210 -16.04 -7.80 27.20
N LEU A 211 -15.75 -6.62 26.65
CA LEU A 211 -14.56 -6.36 25.87
C LEU A 211 -13.27 -6.58 26.69
N GLU A 212 -12.36 -7.36 26.13
CA GLU A 212 -11.03 -7.61 26.68
C GLU A 212 -9.94 -7.67 25.60
N SER A 213 -8.70 -7.34 26.01
CA SER A 213 -7.51 -7.57 25.19
C SER A 213 -7.03 -9.01 25.39
N LEU A 214 -6.79 -9.71 24.28
CA LEU A 214 -6.17 -11.03 24.27
C LEU A 214 -4.64 -10.97 24.25
N GLY A 215 -4.08 -9.78 24.06
CA GLY A 215 -2.65 -9.56 23.85
C GLY A 215 -2.29 -9.32 22.38
N GLY A 216 -1.17 -8.63 22.17
CA GLY A 216 -0.82 -8.10 20.85
C GLY A 216 -1.92 -7.17 20.35
N ASP A 217 -2.31 -7.33 19.08
CA ASP A 217 -3.37 -6.53 18.47
C ASP A 217 -4.73 -7.28 18.41
N TRP A 218 -4.95 -8.26 19.28
CA TRP A 218 -6.17 -9.07 19.31
C TRP A 218 -7.05 -8.72 20.51
N TYR A 219 -8.35 -8.62 20.23
CA TYR A 219 -9.38 -8.32 21.24
C TYR A 219 -10.59 -9.21 21.01
N ARG A 220 -11.44 -9.33 22.02
CA ARG A 220 -12.78 -9.92 21.86
C ARG A 220 -13.75 -9.32 22.87
N ASP A 221 -15.02 -9.41 22.55
CA ASP A 221 -16.10 -9.30 23.52
C ASP A 221 -16.93 -10.60 23.52
N ALA A 222 -18.09 -10.65 24.17
CA ALA A 222 -18.93 -11.85 24.23
C ALA A 222 -19.55 -12.26 22.87
N ARG A 223 -19.49 -11.41 21.85
CA ARG A 223 -20.20 -11.56 20.57
C ARG A 223 -19.24 -11.65 19.38
N GLN A 224 -18.11 -10.96 19.44
CA GLN A 224 -17.21 -10.77 18.31
C GLN A 224 -15.75 -10.80 18.75
N ALA A 225 -14.89 -11.11 17.78
CA ALA A 225 -13.45 -10.97 17.90
C ALA A 225 -12.96 -9.86 16.99
N TYR A 226 -11.87 -9.21 17.39
CA TYR A 226 -11.28 -8.09 16.67
C TYR A 226 -9.79 -8.28 16.49
N TYR A 227 -9.29 -7.80 15.36
CA TYR A 227 -7.87 -7.62 15.13
C TYR A 227 -7.62 -6.18 14.69
N PHE A 228 -6.65 -5.54 15.32
CA PHE A 228 -6.16 -4.23 14.90
C PHE A 228 -4.84 -4.38 14.14
N GLY A 229 -4.70 -3.75 12.99
CA GLY A 229 -3.41 -3.81 12.31
C GLY A 229 -3.48 -3.24 10.90
N PRO A 230 -2.33 -3.19 10.21
CA PRO A 230 -2.30 -2.76 8.84
C PRO A 230 -3.11 -3.71 7.96
N ASP A 231 -3.89 -3.16 7.02
CA ASP A 231 -4.46 -3.98 5.96
C ASP A 231 -3.34 -4.72 5.22
N ILE A 232 -3.56 -6.00 4.96
CA ILE A 232 -2.65 -6.81 4.15
C ILE A 232 -2.76 -6.47 2.65
N TYR A 233 -3.76 -5.67 2.24
CA TYR A 233 -4.04 -5.31 0.85
C TYR A 233 -4.08 -3.80 0.56
N ASP A 234 -4.09 -2.91 1.56
CA ASP A 234 -4.23 -1.47 1.36
C ASP A 234 -3.19 -0.66 2.15
N ARG A 235 -2.34 0.07 1.41
CA ARG A 235 -1.43 1.19 1.76
C ARG A 235 -0.75 1.29 3.14
N GLY A 236 -0.80 0.26 3.98
CA GLY A 236 -0.31 0.28 5.37
C GLY A 236 -1.23 1.00 6.35
N GLU A 237 -2.49 1.26 5.98
CA GLU A 237 -3.47 1.89 6.87
C GLU A 237 -3.92 0.90 7.95
N TRP A 238 -3.96 1.38 9.19
CA TRP A 238 -4.33 0.58 10.36
C TRP A 238 -5.83 0.64 10.56
N HIS A 239 -6.49 -0.51 10.56
CA HIS A 239 -7.93 -0.59 10.76
C HIS A 239 -8.28 -1.70 11.74
N LEU A 240 -9.50 -1.61 12.29
CA LEU A 240 -10.07 -2.66 13.11
C LEU A 240 -10.86 -3.64 12.24
N THR A 241 -10.43 -4.89 12.19
CA THR A 241 -11.13 -5.97 11.48
C THR A 241 -12.02 -6.73 12.46
N VAL A 242 -13.31 -6.90 12.15
CA VAL A 242 -14.17 -7.89 12.83
C VAL A 242 -13.87 -9.29 12.30
N VAL A 243 -13.46 -10.18 13.19
CA VAL A 243 -12.98 -11.53 12.84
C VAL A 243 -14.05 -12.55 13.14
N LYS A 244 -14.43 -13.33 12.11
CA LYS A 244 -15.33 -14.48 12.25
C LYS A 244 -14.59 -15.67 12.87
N ALA A 245 -14.47 -15.64 14.19
CA ALA A 245 -13.88 -16.70 15.01
C ALA A 245 -14.90 -17.27 16.00
N ASP A 246 -14.63 -18.44 16.54
CA ASP A 246 -15.29 -18.87 17.78
C ASP A 246 -14.72 -18.07 18.95
N VAL A 247 -15.48 -17.05 19.37
CA VAL A 247 -15.13 -16.10 20.42
C VAL A 247 -14.76 -16.79 21.74
N ALA A 248 -15.50 -17.84 22.11
CA ALA A 248 -15.31 -18.51 23.40
C ALA A 248 -13.95 -19.21 23.50
N SER A 249 -13.46 -19.77 22.39
CA SER A 249 -12.19 -20.49 22.32
C SER A 249 -11.03 -19.71 21.71
N LEU A 250 -11.28 -18.48 21.24
CA LEU A 250 -10.25 -17.64 20.62
C LEU A 250 -9.15 -17.29 21.63
N THR A 251 -7.90 -17.50 21.21
CA THR A 251 -6.70 -17.19 22.00
C THR A 251 -5.62 -16.56 21.11
N HIS A 252 -4.96 -15.53 21.62
CA HIS A 252 -3.73 -15.00 21.03
C HIS A 252 -2.59 -15.99 21.28
N ILE A 253 -1.74 -16.22 20.27
CA ILE A 253 -0.60 -17.14 20.38
C ILE A 253 0.74 -16.47 20.10
N GLY A 254 0.78 -15.14 19.98
CA GLY A 254 1.98 -14.34 19.74
C GLY A 254 2.03 -13.70 18.35
N GLY A 255 2.62 -12.49 18.28
CA GLY A 255 2.65 -11.70 17.05
C GLY A 255 1.24 -11.42 16.51
N ALA A 256 1.08 -11.53 15.19
CA ALA A 256 -0.18 -11.35 14.49
C ALA A 256 -1.10 -12.59 14.53
N TYR A 257 -0.72 -13.67 15.22
CA TYR A 257 -1.45 -14.93 15.20
C TYR A 257 -2.41 -15.10 16.39
N ALA A 258 -3.59 -15.60 16.08
CA ALA A 258 -4.55 -16.12 17.05
C ALA A 258 -5.12 -17.43 16.52
N ARG A 259 -5.75 -18.21 17.39
CA ARG A 259 -6.45 -19.44 17.01
C ARG A 259 -7.71 -19.63 17.83
N ASP A 260 -8.71 -20.24 17.22
CA ASP A 260 -9.85 -20.82 17.91
C ASP A 260 -9.74 -22.35 17.89
N ALA A 261 -10.74 -23.06 18.40
CA ALA A 261 -10.75 -24.54 18.45
C ALA A 261 -10.56 -25.24 17.09
N LYS A 262 -10.82 -24.56 15.97
CA LYS A 262 -10.84 -25.16 14.61
C LYS A 262 -9.96 -24.43 13.60
N HIS A 263 -9.58 -23.19 13.86
CA HIS A 263 -8.97 -22.32 12.86
C HIS A 263 -7.77 -21.55 13.41
N LEU A 264 -6.80 -21.35 12.51
CA LEU A 264 -5.72 -20.39 12.70
C LEU A 264 -6.08 -19.07 12.01
N PHE A 265 -5.74 -17.96 12.64
CA PHE A 265 -5.85 -16.61 12.10
C PHE A 265 -4.48 -15.93 12.10
N CYS A 266 -4.24 -15.05 11.14
CA CYS A 266 -3.06 -14.17 11.14
C CYS A 266 -3.42 -12.83 10.49
N ALA A 267 -3.22 -11.75 11.25
CA ALA A 267 -3.82 -10.43 11.09
C ALA A 267 -5.28 -10.45 10.66
N GLY A 268 -6.17 -10.85 11.56
CA GLY A 268 -7.61 -10.84 11.32
C GLY A 268 -8.12 -11.81 10.25
N VAL A 269 -7.25 -12.46 9.48
CA VAL A 269 -7.65 -13.34 8.37
C VAL A 269 -7.53 -14.80 8.75
N ARG A 270 -8.64 -15.53 8.60
CA ARG A 270 -8.69 -16.99 8.73
C ARG A 270 -7.82 -17.67 7.68
N LYS A 271 -6.96 -18.61 8.12
CA LYS A 271 -6.05 -19.35 7.25
C LYS A 271 -6.59 -20.73 6.93
N ARG A 272 -6.27 -21.21 5.72
CA ARG A 272 -6.69 -22.50 5.18
C ARG A 272 -5.48 -23.43 5.08
N GLY A 273 -5.72 -24.74 5.05
CA GLY A 273 -4.65 -25.73 4.92
C GLY A 273 -3.86 -26.02 6.20
N ILE A 274 -4.34 -25.53 7.36
CA ILE A 274 -3.79 -25.85 8.67
C ILE A 274 -4.79 -26.79 9.36
N ALA A 275 -4.51 -28.09 9.35
CA ALA A 275 -5.40 -29.10 9.91
C ALA A 275 -5.44 -29.08 11.45
N ASP A 276 -4.34 -28.69 12.09
CA ASP A 276 -4.20 -28.67 13.54
C ASP A 276 -3.64 -27.31 14.01
N PRO A 277 -4.52 -26.31 14.23
CA PRO A 277 -4.13 -25.01 14.77
C PRO A 277 -3.51 -25.07 16.16
N ALA A 278 -3.78 -26.13 16.94
CA ALA A 278 -3.26 -26.29 18.30
C ALA A 278 -1.74 -26.53 18.32
N ARG A 279 -1.18 -27.03 17.22
CA ARG A 279 0.27 -27.26 17.06
C ARG A 279 1.05 -26.06 16.52
N VAL A 280 0.36 -24.98 16.15
CA VAL A 280 1.03 -23.77 15.65
C VAL A 280 1.64 -23.00 16.82
N VAL A 281 2.91 -22.65 16.69
CA VAL A 281 3.67 -21.86 17.66
C VAL A 281 4.12 -20.58 16.98
N SER A 282 3.81 -19.42 17.55
CA SER A 282 4.27 -18.14 16.99
C SER A 282 5.79 -18.00 17.15
N LEU A 283 6.44 -17.46 16.12
CA LEU A 283 7.83 -17.04 16.17
C LEU A 283 7.93 -15.51 16.34
N GLY A 284 6.80 -14.83 16.53
CA GLY A 284 6.70 -13.37 16.58
C GLY A 284 6.27 -12.74 15.26
N TYR A 285 5.79 -11.50 15.33
CA TYR A 285 5.31 -10.72 14.18
C TYR A 285 4.41 -11.55 13.23
N ARG A 286 4.84 -11.77 11.98
CA ARG A 286 4.08 -12.49 10.94
C ARG A 286 4.52 -13.94 10.74
N TYR A 287 5.45 -14.42 11.58
CA TYR A 287 5.99 -15.78 11.49
C TYR A 287 5.43 -16.71 12.56
N ALA A 288 5.28 -17.97 12.18
CA ALA A 288 4.95 -19.06 13.09
C ALA A 288 5.61 -20.34 12.58
N ARG A 289 5.52 -21.42 13.35
CA ARG A 289 5.91 -22.77 12.93
C ARG A 289 4.82 -23.79 13.18
N LEU A 290 4.82 -24.82 12.36
CA LEU A 290 4.02 -26.03 12.51
C LEU A 290 4.96 -27.24 12.41
N GLY A 291 5.47 -27.69 13.56
CA GLY A 291 6.60 -28.64 13.60
C GLY A 291 7.84 -28.02 12.95
N ALA A 292 8.41 -28.72 11.97
CA ALA A 292 9.58 -28.27 11.20
C ALA A 292 9.23 -27.33 10.02
N GLN A 293 7.96 -26.95 9.85
CA GLN A 293 7.54 -26.04 8.78
C GLN A 293 7.44 -24.61 9.31
N ILE A 294 7.98 -23.66 8.55
CA ILE A 294 7.81 -22.23 8.82
C ILE A 294 6.56 -21.72 8.10
N LEU A 295 5.79 -20.89 8.78
CA LEU A 295 4.65 -20.15 8.26
C LEU A 295 5.01 -18.66 8.20
N TYR A 296 4.72 -18.02 7.07
CA TYR A 296 4.70 -16.55 6.94
C TYR A 296 3.31 -16.12 6.45
N ASP A 297 2.68 -15.18 7.14
CA ASP A 297 1.29 -14.76 6.89
C ASP A 297 0.28 -15.93 6.92
N GLY A 298 0.59 -16.96 7.72
CA GLY A 298 -0.17 -18.20 7.82
C GLY A 298 -0.06 -19.14 6.62
N LYS A 299 0.91 -18.93 5.72
CA LYS A 299 1.22 -19.81 4.59
C LYS A 299 2.54 -20.52 4.80
N ILE A 300 2.60 -21.81 4.45
CA ILE A 300 3.84 -22.61 4.52
C ILE A 300 4.89 -22.01 3.57
N VAL A 301 6.06 -21.71 4.11
CA VAL A 301 7.24 -21.30 3.33
C VAL A 301 7.83 -22.55 2.69
N THR A 302 7.73 -22.66 1.36
CA THR A 302 8.13 -23.87 0.63
C THR A 302 9.63 -24.01 0.42
N LYS A 303 10.38 -22.90 0.54
CA LYS A 303 11.84 -22.86 0.38
C LYS A 303 12.49 -22.08 1.53
N PRO A 304 12.48 -22.61 2.76
CA PRO A 304 13.03 -21.91 3.92
C PRO A 304 14.56 -21.83 3.91
N GLY A 305 15.24 -22.56 3.02
CA GLY A 305 16.70 -22.57 2.94
C GLY A 305 17.32 -23.29 4.13
N GLY A 306 18.40 -22.71 4.67
CA GLY A 306 19.15 -23.26 5.81
C GLY A 306 18.64 -22.85 7.19
N ILE A 307 17.45 -22.26 7.29
CA ILE A 307 16.90 -21.78 8.56
C ILE A 307 16.74 -22.93 9.55
N ASP A 308 17.35 -22.79 10.72
CA ASP A 308 17.04 -23.61 11.88
C ASP A 308 15.75 -23.16 12.56
N VAL A 309 14.70 -23.97 12.41
CA VAL A 309 13.35 -23.67 12.90
C VAL A 309 13.28 -23.61 14.43
N GLU A 310 14.17 -24.32 15.14
CA GLU A 310 14.11 -24.39 16.61
C GLU A 310 14.70 -23.14 17.28
N THR A 311 15.66 -22.47 16.62
CA THR A 311 16.27 -21.21 17.09
C THR A 311 15.69 -19.97 16.40
N ALA A 312 14.94 -20.14 15.32
CA ALA A 312 14.35 -19.04 14.57
C ALA A 312 13.41 -18.16 15.41
N ARG A 313 13.58 -16.85 15.27
CA ARG A 313 12.71 -15.82 15.87
C ARG A 313 12.49 -14.66 14.91
N ALA A 314 11.31 -14.06 14.95
CA ALA A 314 11.02 -12.89 14.14
C ALA A 314 11.58 -11.63 14.83
N VAL A 315 12.26 -10.79 14.05
CA VAL A 315 12.85 -9.52 14.49
C VAL A 315 12.15 -8.31 13.89
N PHE A 316 11.28 -8.55 12.90
CA PHE A 316 10.41 -7.53 12.32
C PHE A 316 9.21 -8.19 11.60
N HIS A 317 8.28 -7.37 11.10
CA HIS A 317 7.07 -7.83 10.40
C HIS A 317 7.38 -8.85 9.29
N ASP A 318 8.46 -8.65 8.55
CA ASP A 318 8.85 -9.48 7.42
C ASP A 318 10.27 -10.02 7.52
N VAL A 319 10.84 -10.09 8.74
CA VAL A 319 12.19 -10.59 8.96
C VAL A 319 12.22 -11.62 10.08
N LEU A 320 12.66 -12.83 9.75
CA LEU A 320 12.96 -13.93 10.68
C LEU A 320 14.45 -14.23 10.62
N VAL A 321 15.08 -14.47 11.77
CA VAL A 321 16.50 -14.85 11.87
C VAL A 321 16.66 -16.06 12.80
N ASP A 322 17.60 -16.96 12.49
CA ASP A 322 18.02 -18.03 13.40
C ASP A 322 19.34 -17.71 14.12
N ASP A 323 19.77 -18.56 15.06
CA ASP A 323 20.99 -18.34 15.85
C ASP A 323 22.28 -18.32 15.00
N ASP A 324 22.26 -18.96 13.81
CA ASP A 324 23.36 -19.00 12.85
C ASP A 324 23.37 -17.79 11.89
N GLY A 325 22.37 -16.91 12.02
CA GLY A 325 22.24 -15.68 11.24
C GLY A 325 21.62 -15.88 9.85
N HIS A 326 21.04 -17.04 9.55
CA HIS A 326 20.22 -17.20 8.36
C HIS A 326 18.95 -16.37 8.48
N VAL A 327 18.51 -15.78 7.37
CA VAL A 327 17.39 -14.84 7.37
C VAL A 327 16.30 -15.27 6.39
N LEU A 328 15.04 -15.16 6.79
CA LEU A 328 13.90 -15.08 5.86
C LEU A 328 13.41 -13.64 5.79
N TRP A 329 13.30 -13.15 4.55
CA TRP A 329 12.65 -11.89 4.23
C TRP A 329 11.30 -12.16 3.58
N GLY A 330 10.22 -12.03 4.36
CA GLY A 330 8.94 -12.65 4.04
C GLY A 330 9.13 -14.16 3.84
N GLN A 331 8.96 -14.63 2.60
CA GLN A 331 9.18 -16.03 2.23
C GLN A 331 10.57 -16.30 1.61
N SER A 332 11.40 -15.27 1.45
CA SER A 332 12.63 -15.35 0.68
C SER A 332 13.84 -15.58 1.57
N TYR A 333 14.52 -16.71 1.40
CA TYR A 333 15.75 -17.02 2.13
C TYR A 333 16.93 -16.13 1.71
N ARG A 334 17.75 -15.76 2.70
CA ARG A 334 19.01 -15.03 2.56
C ARG A 334 20.09 -15.70 3.39
N LYS A 335 21.32 -15.69 2.86
CA LYS A 335 22.51 -16.16 3.57
C LYS A 335 22.86 -15.16 4.70
N PRO A 336 23.56 -15.61 5.75
CA PRO A 336 23.97 -14.73 6.83
C PRO A 336 24.85 -13.59 6.34
N LEU A 337 24.60 -12.39 6.88
CA LEU A 337 25.45 -11.24 6.64
C LEU A 337 26.77 -11.42 7.43
N PRO A 338 27.95 -11.23 6.82
CA PRO A 338 29.21 -11.42 7.53
C PRO A 338 29.36 -10.56 8.78
N GLY A 339 29.59 -11.21 9.92
CA GLY A 339 29.80 -10.56 11.21
C GLY A 339 28.54 -9.98 11.85
N ILE A 340 27.35 -10.47 11.48
CA ILE A 340 26.11 -10.20 12.20
C ILE A 340 26.08 -10.95 13.53
N ASP A 341 25.67 -10.29 14.61
CA ASP A 341 25.23 -10.97 15.82
C ASP A 341 23.72 -11.18 15.76
N ALA A 342 23.34 -12.37 15.27
CA ALA A 342 21.96 -12.75 15.07
C ALA A 342 21.14 -12.79 16.37
N LYS A 343 21.78 -13.04 17.51
CA LYS A 343 21.09 -13.18 18.81
C LYS A 343 20.62 -11.84 19.35
N SER A 344 21.41 -10.80 19.16
CA SER A 344 21.08 -9.44 19.62
C SER A 344 20.39 -8.58 18.56
N LEU A 345 20.29 -9.06 17.32
CA LEU A 345 19.63 -8.35 16.22
C LEU A 345 18.19 -7.94 16.57
N ARG A 346 17.90 -6.65 16.41
CA ARG A 346 16.58 -6.03 16.56
C ARG A 346 16.42 -4.83 15.63
N PHE A 347 15.20 -4.58 15.17
CA PHE A 347 14.88 -3.37 14.41
C PHE A 347 14.62 -2.19 15.35
N LEU A 348 15.23 -1.04 15.06
CA LEU A 348 14.95 0.22 15.74
C LEU A 348 13.78 0.96 15.09
N THR A 349 13.74 0.91 13.76
CA THR A 349 12.67 1.49 12.94
C THR A 349 12.37 0.53 11.79
N ARG A 350 11.42 0.87 10.90
CA ARG A 350 11.24 0.13 9.65
C ARG A 350 12.53 0.03 8.83
N PHE A 351 13.40 1.02 8.94
CA PHE A 351 14.55 1.19 8.06
C PHE A 351 15.90 0.97 8.73
N TYR A 352 16.00 1.01 10.06
CA TYR A 352 17.24 0.76 10.78
C TYR A 352 17.12 -0.42 11.73
N ALA A 353 18.19 -1.20 11.80
CA ALA A 353 18.34 -2.32 12.73
C ALA A 353 19.70 -2.23 13.43
N VAL A 354 19.80 -2.91 14.56
CA VAL A 354 21.03 -2.99 15.34
C VAL A 354 21.22 -4.40 15.87
N ASP A 355 22.48 -4.79 16.02
CA ASP A 355 22.87 -5.87 16.93
C ASP A 355 23.72 -5.26 18.06
N ASP A 356 24.45 -6.04 18.85
CA ASP A 356 25.29 -5.51 19.94
C ASP A 356 26.58 -4.84 19.46
N HIS A 357 26.90 -4.91 18.17
CA HIS A 357 28.17 -4.46 17.62
C HIS A 357 28.01 -3.37 16.55
N ARG A 358 26.92 -3.37 15.80
CA ARG A 358 26.76 -2.62 14.55
C ARG A 358 25.36 -2.04 14.41
N VAL A 359 25.29 -1.02 13.57
CA VAL A 359 24.05 -0.45 13.07
C VAL A 359 23.92 -0.84 11.60
N TYR A 360 22.70 -1.16 11.20
CA TYR A 360 22.34 -1.58 9.87
C TYR A 360 21.23 -0.69 9.33
N TYR A 361 21.23 -0.50 8.02
CA TYR A 361 20.07 0.01 7.30
C TYR A 361 19.47 -1.06 6.40
N ARG A 362 18.16 -0.98 6.26
CA ARG A 362 17.36 -1.87 5.43
C ARG A 362 17.43 -1.43 3.97
N THR A 363 17.84 -2.35 3.11
CA THR A 363 17.67 -2.25 1.66
C THR A 363 16.38 -2.95 1.23
N ASN A 364 16.10 -2.97 -0.06
CA ASN A 364 14.93 -3.69 -0.60
C ASN A 364 14.97 -5.20 -0.34
N THR A 365 16.15 -5.79 -0.16
CA THR A 365 16.31 -7.26 -0.13
C THR A 365 17.23 -7.81 0.96
N ASN A 366 17.90 -6.94 1.73
CA ASN A 366 18.84 -7.31 2.79
C ASN A 366 19.11 -6.15 3.79
N LEU A 367 19.91 -6.41 4.82
CA LEU A 367 20.55 -5.39 5.66
C LEU A 367 21.96 -5.05 5.13
N ALA A 368 22.32 -3.78 5.19
CA ALA A 368 23.66 -3.28 4.92
C ALA A 368 24.18 -2.54 6.16
N VAL A 369 25.50 -2.59 6.39
CA VAL A 369 26.14 -1.95 7.56
C VAL A 369 26.16 -0.44 7.36
N CYS A 370 25.83 0.30 8.41
CA CYS A 370 26.05 1.74 8.46
C CYS A 370 27.50 2.00 8.90
N ASP A 371 28.40 2.23 7.93
CA ASP A 371 29.80 2.48 8.24
C ASP A 371 30.00 3.79 9.03
N GLY A 372 30.82 3.74 10.09
CA GLY A 372 31.17 4.90 10.89
C GLY A 372 30.06 5.42 11.82
N VAL A 373 29.01 4.62 12.07
CA VAL A 373 27.98 4.93 13.08
C VAL A 373 28.38 4.36 14.44
N ASP A 374 28.33 5.20 15.47
CA ASP A 374 28.62 4.79 16.84
C ASP A 374 27.42 4.05 17.42
N ARG A 375 27.51 2.71 17.46
CA ARG A 375 26.44 1.85 17.97
C ARG A 375 26.04 2.16 19.42
N ALA A 376 26.97 2.56 20.28
CA ALA A 376 26.72 2.75 21.71
C ALA A 376 25.83 3.96 22.02
N SER A 377 25.85 4.99 21.15
CA SER A 377 25.11 6.24 21.32
C SER A 377 23.93 6.39 20.35
N VAL A 378 23.54 5.31 19.66
CA VAL A 378 22.50 5.40 18.63
C VAL A 378 21.12 5.56 19.24
N ASP A 379 20.40 6.58 18.78
CA ASP A 379 19.02 6.91 19.16
C ASP A 379 18.14 7.10 17.92
N VAL A 380 16.86 6.75 18.04
CA VAL A 380 15.87 6.91 16.96
C VAL A 380 15.37 8.35 16.94
N VAL A 381 15.41 9.00 15.77
CA VAL A 381 14.86 10.35 15.57
C VAL A 381 13.53 10.28 14.82
N SER A 382 13.49 9.53 13.72
CA SER A 382 12.29 9.34 12.91
C SER A 382 12.27 7.92 12.33
N SER A 383 11.24 7.57 11.55
CA SER A 383 11.24 6.30 10.83
C SER A 383 12.44 6.17 9.89
N MET A 384 12.87 7.28 9.26
CA MET A 384 13.94 7.35 8.26
C MET A 384 15.25 7.96 8.79
N SER A 385 15.35 8.24 10.09
CA SER A 385 16.48 8.96 10.67
C SER A 385 16.90 8.41 12.02
N ILE A 386 18.20 8.31 12.24
CA ILE A 386 18.82 7.99 13.53
C ILE A 386 19.85 9.06 13.88
N ARG A 387 20.23 9.16 15.15
CA ARG A 387 21.32 10.03 15.61
C ARG A 387 22.32 9.20 16.39
N ASP A 388 23.60 9.52 16.26
CA ASP A 388 24.64 9.06 17.17
C ASP A 388 25.40 10.28 17.76
N LYS A 389 26.44 10.02 18.57
CA LYS A 389 27.27 11.09 19.16
C LYS A 389 27.95 12.01 18.14
N HIS A 390 27.99 11.63 16.87
CA HIS A 390 28.61 12.39 15.77
C HIS A 390 27.59 13.14 14.91
N GLY A 391 26.30 13.05 15.22
CA GLY A 391 25.24 13.84 14.60
C GLY A 391 24.10 13.01 14.00
N LEU A 392 23.22 13.69 13.26
CA LEU A 392 22.06 13.11 12.59
C LEU A 392 22.47 12.33 11.33
N ILE A 393 21.79 11.22 11.09
CA ILE A 393 22.02 10.28 10.00
C ILE A 393 20.67 9.95 9.36
N ASP A 394 20.57 10.19 8.06
CA ASP A 394 19.38 9.94 7.25
C ASP A 394 19.64 8.87 6.18
N LEU A 395 18.55 8.34 5.61
CA LEU A 395 18.58 7.55 4.39
C LEU A 395 18.49 8.45 3.15
N GLY A 396 19.60 8.56 2.42
CA GLY A 396 19.66 9.19 1.11
C GLY A 396 19.49 8.16 -0.01
N TYR A 397 18.57 8.40 -0.93
CA TYR A 397 18.56 7.66 -2.19
C TYR A 397 19.46 8.37 -3.21
N PRO A 398 20.34 7.66 -3.94
CA PRO A 398 20.64 6.23 -3.89
C PRO A 398 21.76 5.84 -2.91
N ASP A 399 22.34 6.83 -2.23
CA ASP A 399 23.63 6.72 -1.54
C ASP A 399 23.60 5.90 -0.24
N GLY A 400 22.43 5.45 0.19
CA GLY A 400 22.25 4.69 1.42
C GLY A 400 22.23 5.62 2.63
N VAL A 401 23.23 5.55 3.50
CA VAL A 401 23.25 6.26 4.77
C VAL A 401 24.11 7.51 4.68
N VAL A 402 23.55 8.67 4.97
CA VAL A 402 24.22 9.98 4.84
C VAL A 402 24.14 10.73 6.15
N ARG A 403 25.28 11.26 6.62
CA ARG A 403 25.29 12.22 7.74
C ARG A 403 24.80 13.57 7.25
N VAL A 404 23.78 14.09 7.91
CA VAL A 404 23.18 15.38 7.58
C VAL A 404 23.55 16.41 8.66
N PRO A 405 23.78 17.67 8.30
CA PRO A 405 23.94 18.73 9.28
C PRO A 405 22.69 18.80 10.16
N ASP A 406 22.84 18.89 11.49
CA ASP A 406 21.71 19.11 12.39
C ASP A 406 21.03 20.44 12.02
N SER A 407 19.89 20.38 11.34
CA SER A 407 19.04 21.53 11.03
C SER A 407 18.32 21.98 12.29
N SER A 408 19.07 22.53 13.24
CA SER A 408 18.55 23.21 14.43
C SER A 408 19.12 24.62 14.60
N THR A 409 19.44 25.27 13.48
CA THR A 409 19.71 26.72 13.43
C THR A 409 19.25 27.33 12.11
N GLN A 410 17.95 27.33 11.83
CA GLN A 410 17.32 28.44 11.09
C GLN A 410 15.97 28.72 11.74
N SER A 411 15.95 29.84 12.45
CA SER A 411 14.87 30.45 13.24
C SER A 411 13.75 31.03 12.40
#